data_AF-A0A0E3RFB2-F1
#
_entry.id   AF-A0A0E3RFB2-F1
#
_cell.length_a   1.000
_cell.length_b   1.000
_cell.length_c   1.000
_cell.angle_alpha   90.00
_cell.angle_beta   90.00
_cell.angle_gamma   90.00
#
_symmetry.space_group_name_H-M   'P 1'
#
loop_
_entity.id
_entity.type
_entity.pdbx_description
1 polymer ?
#
loop_
_entity_poly.entity_id
_entity_poly.type
_entity_poly.pdbx_seq_one_letter_code
_entity_poly.pdbx_strand_id
1 'polypeptide(L)'
;MSGTTGSEKTITFPSGSTFRVVDTPQDGIDYSDPVGNGTVPLIEVRDRMQENISKNFKVKELAATDGARYARISPELVAGLQRIRDRVGSAVVLNSGYRHNVLNETVGGADESQHITGRAADIRASAKSPLDLARIALEELGCDIGIGLGRNSIHVDLRGQLTSWRYEGAELSENEFDQWVRDTCQQLGRRHSERAEYSERVLPKIIGPEVYVATDEAPAFYIEIGPNSYYAVEIATHTDLFSSQYEAERNPGNFYSSLEREGLIEAHGAATTYTLPKEVWERLRGEKRLYYRIATSAMPGSNMLYSTTDQQAANAPWIEITGGRQEREEFAVSPLDLQATRKADENLWRK
;
A
#
# COMPACT_ATOMS: atom_id res chain seq x y z
N MET A 1 -35.65 -22.63 13.28
CA MET A 1 -34.25 -22.59 13.73
C MET A 1 -33.45 -21.95 12.60
N SER A 2 -33.20 -20.65 12.70
CA SER A 2 -32.39 -19.93 11.70
C SER A 2 -30.94 -20.14 12.07
N GLY A 3 -30.28 -21.08 11.42
CA GLY A 3 -28.84 -21.29 11.55
C GLY A 3 -28.14 -20.18 10.79
N THR A 4 -27.67 -19.16 11.49
CA THR A 4 -26.75 -18.18 10.94
C THR A 4 -25.49 -18.92 10.52
N THR A 5 -25.30 -19.14 9.22
CA THR A 5 -24.03 -19.63 8.66
C THR A 5 -22.98 -18.55 8.90
N GLY A 6 -22.29 -18.64 10.04
CA GLY A 6 -21.09 -17.85 10.29
C GLY A 6 -20.11 -18.10 9.15
N SER A 7 -19.64 -17.04 8.51
CA SER A 7 -18.62 -17.13 7.47
C SER A 7 -17.40 -17.90 8.01
N GLU A 8 -16.93 -18.87 7.24
CA GLU A 8 -15.74 -19.64 7.59
C GLU A 8 -14.54 -18.67 7.66
N LYS A 9 -13.93 -18.56 8.85
CA LYS A 9 -12.76 -17.70 9.04
C LYS A 9 -11.58 -18.28 8.27
N THR A 10 -10.99 -17.46 7.41
CA THR A 10 -9.82 -17.83 6.61
C THR A 10 -8.71 -16.79 6.77
N ILE A 11 -7.47 -17.22 6.51
CA ILE A 11 -6.31 -16.35 6.37
C ILE A 11 -5.75 -16.48 4.96
N THR A 12 -5.34 -15.36 4.37
CA THR A 12 -4.82 -15.28 3.00
C THR A 12 -3.34 -14.96 3.02
N PHE A 13 -2.55 -15.71 2.25
CA PHE A 13 -1.12 -15.52 2.12
C PHE A 13 -0.76 -14.69 0.88
N PRO A 14 0.47 -14.14 0.79
CA PRO A 14 0.94 -13.37 -0.37
C PRO A 14 0.81 -14.06 -1.73
N SER A 15 0.75 -15.39 -1.78
CA SER A 15 0.46 -16.13 -3.02
C SER A 15 -1.00 -16.06 -3.50
N GLY A 16 -1.90 -15.54 -2.66
CA GLY A 16 -3.35 -15.64 -2.83
C GLY A 16 -3.97 -16.90 -2.20
N SER A 17 -3.14 -17.85 -1.73
CA SER A 17 -3.63 -19.06 -1.06
C SER A 17 -4.37 -18.73 0.23
N THR A 18 -5.54 -19.33 0.41
CA THR A 18 -6.35 -19.19 1.62
C THR A 18 -6.32 -20.47 2.45
N PHE A 19 -6.29 -20.33 3.77
CA PHE A 19 -6.31 -21.45 4.73
C PHE A 19 -7.40 -21.22 5.76
N ARG A 20 -8.06 -22.31 6.16
CA ARG A 20 -9.10 -22.28 7.19
C ARG A 20 -8.47 -22.10 8.57
N VAL A 21 -9.04 -21.17 9.35
CA VAL A 21 -8.69 -20.97 10.76
C VAL A 21 -9.31 -22.08 11.61
N VAL A 22 -8.51 -22.60 12.55
CA VAL A 22 -8.89 -23.69 13.46
C VAL A 22 -8.91 -23.17 14.89
N ASP A 23 -10.10 -23.09 15.48
CA ASP A 23 -10.26 -22.63 16.87
C ASP A 23 -10.01 -23.77 17.88
N THR A 24 -10.24 -25.03 17.50
CA THR A 24 -10.08 -26.19 18.40
C THR A 24 -9.32 -27.33 17.69
N PRO A 25 -7.99 -27.46 17.88
CA PRO A 25 -7.21 -28.54 17.30
C PRO A 25 -7.64 -29.91 17.89
N GLN A 26 -7.63 -30.95 17.05
CA GLN A 26 -8.14 -32.30 17.40
C GLN A 26 -7.05 -33.39 17.26
N ASP A 27 -5.84 -33.12 17.71
CA ASP A 27 -4.68 -34.02 17.61
C ASP A 27 -3.91 -34.20 18.94
N GLY A 28 -4.34 -33.53 20.02
CA GLY A 28 -3.73 -33.65 21.35
C GLY A 28 -2.42 -32.89 21.55
N ILE A 29 -1.96 -32.11 20.56
CA ILE A 29 -0.78 -31.25 20.69
C ILE A 29 -1.18 -29.92 21.32
N ASP A 30 -0.34 -29.41 22.23
CA ASP A 30 -0.51 -28.07 22.79
C ASP A 30 -0.04 -26.99 21.81
N TYR A 31 -1.02 -26.30 21.21
CA TYR A 31 -0.83 -25.14 20.34
C TYR A 31 -1.23 -23.83 21.03
N SER A 32 -1.20 -23.77 22.37
CA SER A 32 -1.45 -22.51 23.08
C SER A 32 -0.42 -21.44 22.67
N ASP A 33 -0.88 -20.20 22.60
CA ASP A 33 -0.09 -19.05 22.18
C ASP A 33 -0.08 -18.00 23.31
N PRO A 34 0.72 -18.23 24.38
CA PRO A 34 0.70 -17.38 25.56
C PRO A 34 1.25 -15.97 25.30
N VAL A 35 2.00 -15.77 24.22
CA VAL A 35 2.70 -14.51 23.92
C VAL A 35 1.99 -13.72 22.81
N GLY A 36 1.59 -14.39 21.74
CA GLY A 36 0.96 -13.77 20.57
C GLY A 36 -0.53 -13.52 20.75
N ASN A 37 -1.15 -14.09 21.79
CA ASN A 37 -2.57 -13.98 22.08
C ASN A 37 -3.47 -14.33 20.88
N GLY A 38 -3.03 -15.27 20.03
CA GLY A 38 -3.76 -15.69 18.83
C GLY A 38 -3.77 -14.66 17.69
N THR A 39 -2.90 -13.64 17.72
CA THR A 39 -2.75 -12.64 16.64
C THR A 39 -2.57 -13.32 15.28
N VAL A 40 -1.78 -14.40 15.25
CA VAL A 40 -1.72 -15.32 14.11
C VAL A 40 -2.62 -16.52 14.42
N PRO A 41 -3.67 -16.75 13.61
CA PRO A 41 -4.57 -17.87 13.85
C PRO A 41 -3.87 -19.20 13.55
N LEU A 42 -4.30 -20.25 14.26
CA LEU A 42 -3.92 -21.62 13.94
C LEU A 42 -4.62 -22.07 12.66
N ILE A 43 -3.90 -22.73 11.76
CA ILE A 43 -4.41 -23.24 10.48
C ILE A 43 -4.03 -24.71 10.26
N GLU A 44 -4.86 -25.46 9.53
CA GLU A 44 -4.55 -26.84 9.14
C GLU A 44 -3.63 -26.87 7.91
N VAL A 45 -2.46 -27.50 8.06
CA VAL A 45 -1.38 -27.45 7.06
C VAL A 45 -0.95 -28.82 6.53
N ARG A 46 -1.31 -29.91 7.24
CA ARG A 46 -0.80 -31.27 6.99
C ARG A 46 -0.80 -31.69 5.52
N ASP A 47 -1.94 -31.49 4.86
CA ASP A 47 -2.13 -31.95 3.47
C ASP A 47 -1.73 -30.90 2.43
N ARG A 48 -1.21 -29.74 2.87
CA ARG A 48 -0.85 -28.58 2.05
C ARG A 48 0.61 -28.15 2.22
N MET A 49 1.44 -29.02 2.78
CA MET A 49 2.86 -28.75 3.07
C MET A 49 3.68 -28.30 1.84
N GLN A 50 3.33 -28.73 0.63
CA GLN A 50 4.03 -28.33 -0.60
C GLN A 50 3.48 -27.06 -1.25
N GLU A 51 2.43 -26.47 -0.71
CA GLU A 51 1.78 -25.29 -1.28
C GLU A 51 2.64 -24.04 -1.11
N ASN A 52 2.68 -23.22 -2.16
CA ASN A 52 3.35 -21.93 -2.14
C ASN A 52 2.48 -20.91 -1.40
N ILE A 53 3.04 -20.29 -0.36
CA ILE A 53 2.43 -19.18 0.40
C ILE A 53 3.06 -17.82 0.04
N SER A 54 4.13 -17.83 -0.75
CA SER A 54 4.61 -16.67 -1.50
C SER A 54 5.23 -17.15 -2.83
N LYS A 55 5.83 -16.24 -3.59
CA LYS A 55 6.57 -16.58 -4.82
C LYS A 55 7.64 -17.67 -4.60
N ASN A 56 8.30 -17.68 -3.45
CA ASN A 56 9.44 -18.56 -3.20
C ASN A 56 9.38 -19.41 -1.93
N PHE A 57 8.34 -19.26 -1.10
CA PHE A 57 8.22 -20.01 0.16
C PHE A 57 7.00 -20.92 0.16
N LYS A 58 7.20 -22.12 0.68
CA LYS A 58 6.17 -23.14 0.88
C LYS A 58 5.77 -23.26 2.35
N VAL A 59 4.58 -23.80 2.59
CA VAL A 59 4.05 -24.09 3.94
C VAL A 59 5.06 -24.89 4.77
N LYS A 60 5.66 -25.96 4.22
CA LYS A 60 6.62 -26.81 4.95
C LYS A 60 7.85 -26.09 5.48
N GLU A 61 8.23 -24.96 4.89
CA GLU A 61 9.41 -24.20 5.30
C GLU A 61 9.13 -23.36 6.55
N LEU A 62 7.86 -23.04 6.81
CA LEU A 62 7.42 -22.27 7.97
C LEU A 62 6.60 -23.09 8.98
N ALA A 63 6.11 -24.28 8.63
CA ALA A 63 5.40 -25.15 9.57
C ALA A 63 6.37 -25.87 10.52
N ALA A 64 5.83 -26.51 11.56
CA ALA A 64 6.60 -27.33 12.48
C ALA A 64 7.30 -28.48 11.74
N THR A 65 8.56 -28.75 12.12
CA THR A 65 9.44 -29.68 11.39
C THR A 65 9.10 -31.15 11.61
N ASP A 66 8.31 -31.45 12.63
CA ASP A 66 7.85 -32.80 12.98
C ASP A 66 6.56 -33.22 12.26
N GLY A 67 6.03 -32.35 11.38
CA GLY A 67 4.84 -32.65 10.59
C GLY A 67 3.53 -32.52 11.36
N ALA A 68 3.51 -31.73 12.44
CA ALA A 68 2.29 -31.36 13.17
C ALA A 68 1.17 -30.94 12.21
N ARG A 69 -0.07 -31.32 12.54
CA ARG A 69 -1.23 -31.11 11.66
C ARG A 69 -1.52 -29.63 11.44
N TYR A 70 -1.29 -28.84 12.48
CA TYR A 70 -1.61 -27.42 12.52
C TYR A 70 -0.36 -26.56 12.69
N ALA A 71 -0.41 -25.33 12.21
CA ALA A 71 0.65 -24.34 12.40
C ALA A 71 0.10 -22.92 12.52
N ARG A 72 0.88 -22.01 13.12
CA ARG A 72 0.67 -20.56 12.98
C ARG A 72 1.72 -20.02 12.03
N ILE A 73 1.29 -19.35 10.97
CA ILE A 73 2.20 -18.76 10.00
C ILE A 73 1.68 -17.36 9.67
N SER A 74 2.43 -16.33 10.07
CA SER A 74 2.07 -14.93 9.80
C SER A 74 2.21 -14.62 8.29
N PRO A 75 1.14 -14.17 7.61
CA PRO A 75 1.24 -13.67 6.23
C PRO A 75 2.17 -12.46 6.11
N GLU A 76 2.22 -11.62 7.13
CA GLU A 76 3.12 -10.46 7.20
C GLU A 76 4.59 -10.90 7.23
N LEU A 77 4.92 -11.90 8.04
CA LEU A 77 6.27 -12.49 8.07
C LEU A 77 6.61 -13.09 6.71
N VAL A 78 5.69 -13.84 6.09
CA VAL A 78 5.90 -14.44 4.77
C VAL A 78 6.16 -13.37 3.71
N ALA A 79 5.40 -12.27 3.72
CA ALA A 79 5.63 -11.14 2.83
C ALA A 79 7.00 -10.49 3.07
N GLY A 80 7.38 -10.30 4.33
CA GLY A 80 8.67 -9.76 4.73
C GLY A 80 9.85 -10.63 4.29
N LEU A 81 9.78 -11.94 4.54
CA LEU A 81 10.77 -12.92 4.08
C LEU A 81 10.90 -12.92 2.56
N GLN A 82 9.79 -12.75 1.84
CA GLN A 82 9.80 -12.65 0.38
C GLN A 82 10.57 -11.41 -0.09
N ARG A 83 10.33 -10.24 0.53
CA ARG A 83 11.12 -9.03 0.24
C ARG A 83 12.61 -9.21 0.55
N ILE A 84 12.94 -9.80 1.69
CA ILE A 84 14.33 -10.14 2.05
C ILE A 84 14.97 -11.01 0.96
N ARG A 85 14.28 -12.06 0.51
CA ARG A 85 14.79 -12.94 -0.55
C ARG A 85 15.00 -12.20 -1.87
N ASP A 86 14.04 -11.37 -2.27
CA ASP A 86 14.13 -10.58 -3.51
C ASP A 86 15.32 -9.61 -3.43
N ARG A 87 15.55 -8.97 -2.27
CA ARG A 87 16.69 -8.08 -2.01
C ARG A 87 18.04 -8.82 -1.98
N VAL A 88 18.06 -10.03 -1.43
CA VAL A 88 19.25 -10.91 -1.45
C VAL A 88 19.58 -11.35 -2.88
N GLY A 89 18.58 -11.47 -3.75
CA GLY A 89 18.74 -11.86 -5.17
C GLY A 89 19.10 -13.34 -5.35
N SER A 90 19.04 -14.15 -4.30
CA SER A 90 19.36 -15.58 -4.32
C SER A 90 18.58 -16.33 -3.23
N ALA A 91 18.85 -17.63 -3.06
CA ALA A 91 18.10 -18.46 -2.12
C ALA A 91 18.33 -18.04 -0.66
N VAL A 92 17.24 -17.74 0.03
CA VAL A 92 17.15 -17.64 1.50
C VAL A 92 16.53 -18.95 2.00
N VAL A 93 17.24 -19.64 2.89
CA VAL A 93 16.84 -20.92 3.48
C VAL A 93 16.31 -20.67 4.89
N LEU A 94 15.12 -21.20 5.18
CA LEU A 94 14.57 -21.24 6.53
C LEU A 94 15.09 -22.49 7.23
N ASN A 95 15.79 -22.29 8.35
CA ASN A 95 16.17 -23.38 9.24
C ASN A 95 14.99 -23.78 10.14
N SER A 96 14.18 -22.79 10.55
CA SER A 96 12.95 -23.02 11.31
C SER A 96 11.96 -21.86 11.16
N GLY A 97 10.67 -22.20 11.19
CA GLY A 97 9.55 -21.27 11.36
C GLY A 97 8.76 -21.59 12.62
N TYR A 98 7.47 -21.87 12.50
CA TYR A 98 6.57 -22.22 13.59
C TYR A 98 7.07 -23.40 14.46
N ARG A 99 6.87 -23.30 15.77
CA ARG A 99 7.05 -24.40 16.73
C ARG A 99 5.86 -24.42 17.68
N HIS A 100 5.19 -25.56 17.87
CA HIS A 100 4.27 -25.71 19.00
C HIS A 100 5.05 -25.88 20.31
N ASN A 101 4.39 -25.77 21.47
CA ASN A 101 5.07 -25.67 22.77
C ASN A 101 6.02 -26.83 23.04
N VAL A 102 5.56 -28.08 22.83
CA VAL A 102 6.40 -29.28 23.03
C VAL A 102 7.65 -29.28 22.14
N LEU A 103 7.52 -28.90 20.86
CA LEU A 103 8.68 -28.83 19.96
C LEU A 103 9.62 -27.70 20.37
N ASN A 104 9.09 -26.54 20.77
CA ASN A 104 9.89 -25.42 21.24
C ASN A 104 10.72 -25.80 22.49
N GLU A 105 10.11 -26.45 23.47
CA GLU A 105 10.80 -26.96 24.67
C GLU A 105 11.88 -27.99 24.30
N THR A 106 11.55 -28.94 23.41
CA THR A 106 12.47 -30.00 22.96
C THR A 106 13.76 -29.44 22.34
N VAL A 107 13.67 -28.31 21.64
CA VAL A 107 14.84 -27.65 21.02
C VAL A 107 15.49 -26.60 21.94
N GLY A 108 15.06 -26.50 23.20
CA GLY A 108 15.57 -25.52 24.17
C GLY A 108 15.18 -24.08 23.85
N GLY A 109 14.05 -23.87 23.18
CA GLY A 109 13.49 -22.55 22.94
C GLY A 109 12.96 -21.91 24.22
N ALA A 110 12.96 -20.58 24.27
CA ALA A 110 12.39 -19.84 25.40
C ALA A 110 10.86 -19.98 25.46
N ASP A 111 10.30 -19.89 26.67
CA ASP A 111 8.84 -19.95 26.90
C ASP A 111 8.10 -18.85 26.13
N GLU A 112 8.71 -17.66 26.02
CA GLU A 112 8.14 -16.52 25.30
C GLU A 112 8.56 -16.42 23.82
N SER A 113 8.96 -17.55 23.22
CA SER A 113 9.49 -17.62 21.85
C SER A 113 8.47 -17.17 20.80
N GLN A 114 8.89 -16.27 19.92
CA GLN A 114 8.08 -15.81 18.79
C GLN A 114 7.88 -16.90 17.70
N HIS A 115 8.59 -18.03 17.79
CA HIS A 115 8.28 -19.21 16.96
C HIS A 115 6.94 -19.84 17.35
N ILE A 116 6.53 -19.76 18.62
CA ILE A 116 5.24 -20.26 19.13
C ILE A 116 4.08 -19.40 18.61
N THR A 117 4.34 -18.12 18.38
CA THR A 117 3.32 -17.17 17.90
C THR A 117 3.14 -17.24 16.38
N GLY A 118 4.00 -17.96 15.65
CA GLY A 118 4.02 -17.99 14.20
C GLY A 118 4.55 -16.71 13.55
N ARG A 119 5.28 -15.88 14.31
CA ARG A 119 5.81 -14.58 13.88
C ARG A 119 7.33 -14.54 13.78
N ALA A 120 8.01 -15.68 13.92
CA ALA A 120 9.47 -15.78 13.82
C ALA A 120 9.96 -16.76 12.75
N ALA A 121 11.15 -16.50 12.23
CA ALA A 121 11.89 -17.41 11.39
C ALA A 121 13.40 -17.30 11.65
N ASP A 122 14.08 -18.45 11.62
CA ASP A 122 15.54 -18.51 11.58
C ASP A 122 15.96 -18.73 10.12
N ILE A 123 16.72 -17.79 9.56
CA ILE A 123 17.06 -17.77 8.13
C ILE A 123 18.56 -17.67 7.89
N ARG A 124 18.99 -18.19 6.74
CA ARG A 124 20.36 -18.05 6.24
C ARG A 124 20.37 -17.86 4.72
N ALA A 125 21.40 -17.22 4.21
CA ALA A 125 21.61 -17.05 2.78
C ALA A 125 23.09 -17.26 2.48
N SER A 126 23.43 -18.26 1.65
CA SER A 126 24.84 -18.57 1.35
C SER A 126 25.60 -17.42 0.67
N ALA A 127 24.88 -16.49 0.03
CA ALA A 127 25.46 -15.33 -0.65
C ALA A 127 25.68 -14.11 0.27
N LYS A 128 25.30 -14.19 1.56
CA LYS A 128 25.39 -13.07 2.52
C LYS A 128 25.96 -13.56 3.85
N SER A 129 26.78 -12.73 4.49
CA SER A 129 27.12 -12.96 5.90
C SER A 129 25.85 -12.82 6.77
N PRO A 130 25.81 -13.40 7.98
CA PRO A 130 24.71 -13.18 8.91
C PRO A 130 24.44 -11.69 9.17
N LEU A 131 25.48 -10.86 9.31
CA LEU A 131 25.32 -9.43 9.57
C LEU A 131 24.78 -8.65 8.36
N ASP A 132 25.20 -8.99 7.13
CA ASP A 132 24.60 -8.40 5.93
C ASP A 132 23.14 -8.84 5.75
N LEU A 133 22.82 -10.10 6.08
CA LEU A 133 21.45 -10.58 6.07
C LEU A 133 20.60 -9.87 7.15
N ALA A 134 21.18 -9.62 8.33
CA ALA A 134 20.53 -8.86 9.40
C ALA A 134 20.22 -7.42 8.95
N ARG A 135 21.15 -6.77 8.23
CA ARG A 135 20.94 -5.42 7.69
C ARG A 135 19.78 -5.40 6.71
N ILE A 136 19.74 -6.36 5.80
CA ILE A 136 18.64 -6.52 4.83
C ILE A 136 17.32 -6.76 5.57
N ALA A 137 17.31 -7.57 6.64
CA ALA A 137 16.09 -7.79 7.42
C ALA A 137 15.56 -6.48 8.04
N LEU A 138 16.43 -5.67 8.64
CA LEU A 138 16.04 -4.36 9.20
C LEU A 138 15.56 -3.38 8.12
N GLU A 139 16.20 -3.39 6.94
CA GLU A 139 15.78 -2.58 5.79
C GLU A 139 14.39 -2.97 5.25
N GLU A 140 14.09 -4.27 5.20
CA GLU A 140 12.86 -4.78 4.56
C GLU A 140 11.68 -4.97 5.52
N LEU A 141 11.95 -5.18 6.80
CA LEU A 141 10.93 -5.38 7.85
C LEU A 141 10.75 -4.14 8.75
N GLY A 142 11.67 -3.18 8.69
CA GLY A 142 11.73 -2.07 9.63
C GLY A 142 12.40 -2.45 10.95
N CYS A 143 12.30 -1.54 11.92
CA CYS A 143 13.02 -1.64 13.20
C CYS A 143 12.13 -2.06 14.38
N ASP A 144 10.83 -2.29 14.19
CA ASP A 144 9.94 -2.78 15.25
C ASP A 144 9.94 -4.32 15.31
N ILE A 145 11.13 -4.93 15.25
CA ILE A 145 11.33 -6.38 15.15
C ILE A 145 12.30 -6.90 16.21
N GLY A 146 12.22 -8.20 16.49
CA GLY A 146 13.28 -8.95 17.15
C GLY A 146 14.29 -9.45 16.12
N ILE A 147 15.58 -9.29 16.41
CA ILE A 147 16.66 -9.76 15.56
C ILE A 147 17.76 -10.45 16.37
N GLY A 148 18.08 -11.70 16.01
CA GLY A 148 19.13 -12.48 16.66
C GLY A 148 20.27 -12.78 15.70
N LEU A 149 21.52 -12.57 16.12
CA LEU A 149 22.70 -12.89 15.29
C LEU A 149 23.27 -14.26 15.68
N GLY A 150 23.36 -15.19 14.72
CA GLY A 150 24.03 -16.47 14.89
C GLY A 150 25.30 -16.59 14.04
N ARG A 151 26.00 -17.71 14.16
CA ARG A 151 27.24 -17.98 13.40
C ARG A 151 27.04 -17.96 11.89
N ASN A 152 25.94 -18.56 11.41
CA ASN A 152 25.66 -18.75 9.98
C ASN A 152 24.22 -18.40 9.58
N SER A 153 23.44 -17.87 10.52
CA SER A 153 22.02 -17.58 10.36
C SER A 153 21.64 -16.39 11.23
N ILE A 154 20.48 -15.82 10.96
CA ILE A 154 19.84 -14.83 11.81
C ILE A 154 18.48 -15.33 12.24
N HIS A 155 18.02 -14.85 13.39
CA HIS A 155 16.63 -14.89 13.80
C HIS A 155 15.97 -13.57 13.43
N VAL A 156 14.74 -13.63 12.92
CA VAL A 156 13.88 -12.45 12.72
C VAL A 156 12.49 -12.75 13.25
N ASP A 157 11.89 -11.81 13.97
CA ASP A 157 10.51 -11.91 14.41
C ASP A 157 9.78 -10.58 14.47
N LEU A 158 8.46 -10.61 14.33
CA LEU A 158 7.63 -9.42 14.26
C LEU A 158 7.08 -8.98 15.62
N ARG A 159 7.83 -9.09 16.74
CA ARG A 159 7.32 -8.74 18.09
C ARG A 159 6.78 -7.33 18.28
N GLY A 160 7.02 -6.40 17.34
CA GLY A 160 6.50 -5.03 17.39
C GLY A 160 7.33 -4.07 18.24
N GLN A 161 8.56 -4.46 18.58
CA GLN A 161 9.52 -3.62 19.30
C GLN A 161 10.94 -4.05 18.94
N LEU A 162 11.85 -3.08 18.82
CA LEU A 162 13.25 -3.36 18.54
C LEU A 162 13.87 -4.15 19.68
N THR A 163 14.29 -5.39 19.42
CA THR A 163 15.06 -6.18 20.38
C THR A 163 16.18 -6.91 19.65
N SER A 164 17.38 -6.90 20.21
CA SER A 164 18.52 -7.62 19.65
C SER A 164 19.14 -8.57 20.66
N TRP A 165 19.72 -9.66 20.17
CA TRP A 165 20.53 -10.59 20.96
C TRP A 165 21.48 -11.36 20.05
N ARG A 166 22.38 -12.13 20.64
CA ARG A 166 23.24 -13.06 19.89
C ARG A 166 23.05 -14.51 20.34
N TYR A 167 23.37 -15.41 19.43
CA TYR A 167 23.60 -16.81 19.74
C TYR A 167 25.10 -17.06 19.93
N GLU A 168 25.43 -18.26 20.41
CA GLU A 168 26.83 -18.69 20.50
C GLU A 168 27.49 -18.76 19.11
N GLY A 169 28.73 -18.27 19.02
CA GLY A 169 29.52 -18.27 17.79
C GLY A 169 29.13 -17.19 16.78
N ALA A 170 28.26 -16.24 17.15
CA ALA A 170 28.06 -15.01 16.38
C ALA A 170 29.37 -14.22 16.23
N GLU A 171 29.53 -13.50 15.12
CA GLU A 171 30.74 -12.74 14.84
C GLU A 171 30.91 -11.48 15.72
N LEU A 172 29.82 -10.95 16.27
CA LEU A 172 29.81 -9.82 17.20
C LEU A 172 29.43 -10.28 18.61
N SER A 173 29.99 -9.60 19.63
CA SER A 173 29.48 -9.70 20.98
C SER A 173 28.06 -9.11 21.08
N GLU A 174 27.38 -9.37 22.20
CA GLU A 174 26.00 -8.91 22.40
C GLU A 174 25.91 -7.38 22.38
N ASN A 175 26.83 -6.71 23.07
CA ASN A 175 26.89 -5.24 23.11
C ASN A 175 27.22 -4.63 21.75
N GLU A 176 28.15 -5.24 21.01
CA GLU A 176 28.51 -4.78 19.67
C GLU A 176 27.35 -4.94 18.69
N PHE A 177 26.64 -6.07 18.75
CA PHE A 177 25.48 -6.30 17.90
C PHE A 177 24.32 -5.38 18.26
N ASP A 178 24.02 -5.17 19.55
CA ASP A 178 22.96 -4.25 19.97
C ASP A 178 23.24 -2.82 19.52
N GLN A 179 24.47 -2.35 19.70
CA GLN A 179 24.88 -1.03 19.21
C GLN A 179 24.76 -0.95 17.69
N TRP A 180 25.23 -1.97 16.97
CA TRP A 180 25.15 -2.01 15.51
C TRP A 180 23.69 -1.99 15.00
N VAL A 181 22.77 -2.69 15.66
CA VAL A 181 21.34 -2.69 15.33
C VAL A 181 20.75 -1.30 15.54
N ARG A 182 21.04 -0.66 16.69
CA ARG A 182 20.56 0.71 16.99
C ARG A 182 21.07 1.73 15.96
N ASP A 183 22.36 1.67 15.64
CA ASP A 183 22.97 2.58 14.65
C ASP A 183 22.38 2.37 13.26
N THR A 184 22.16 1.11 12.86
CA THR A 184 21.50 0.77 11.59
C THR A 184 20.09 1.36 11.55
N CYS A 185 19.29 1.16 12.59
CA CYS A 185 17.93 1.71 12.66
C CYS A 185 17.89 3.24 12.67
N GLN A 186 18.83 3.90 13.35
CA GLN A 186 18.95 5.35 13.30
C GLN A 186 19.28 5.85 11.89
N GLN A 187 20.16 5.16 11.17
CA GLN A 187 20.50 5.50 9.79
C GLN A 187 19.31 5.27 8.84
N LEU A 188 18.56 4.19 9.01
CA LEU A 188 17.34 3.94 8.26
C LEU A 188 16.31 5.04 8.50
N GLY A 189 16.07 5.41 9.76
CA GLY A 189 15.17 6.51 10.10
C GLY A 189 15.56 7.83 9.42
N ARG A 190 16.85 8.18 9.42
CA ARG A 190 17.37 9.37 8.70
C ARG A 190 17.15 9.28 7.19
N ARG A 191 17.46 8.14 6.57
CA ARG A 191 17.23 7.94 5.12
C ARG A 191 15.75 8.01 4.77
N HIS A 192 14.87 7.48 5.62
CA HIS A 192 13.42 7.57 5.43
C HIS A 192 12.94 9.01 5.55
N SER A 193 13.42 9.78 6.54
CA SER A 193 13.07 11.20 6.66
C SER A 193 13.61 12.03 5.48
N GLU A 194 14.85 11.80 5.06
CA GLU A 194 15.45 12.49 3.91
C GLU A 194 14.75 12.13 2.59
N ARG A 195 14.34 10.86 2.42
CA ARG A 195 13.58 10.42 1.25
C ARG A 195 12.14 10.92 1.27
N ALA A 196 11.49 10.95 2.43
CA ALA A 196 10.17 11.54 2.59
C ALA A 196 10.22 13.03 2.26
N GLU A 197 11.18 13.76 2.83
CA GLU A 197 11.44 15.17 2.57
C GLU A 197 11.81 15.42 1.10
N TYR A 198 12.55 14.52 0.45
CA TYR A 198 12.81 14.59 -1.00
C TYR A 198 11.57 14.30 -1.84
N SER A 199 10.76 13.30 -1.47
CA SER A 199 9.53 12.94 -2.20
C SER A 199 8.43 14.00 -2.07
N GLU A 200 8.36 14.69 -0.94
CA GLU A 200 7.51 15.88 -0.76
C GLU A 200 8.00 17.06 -1.62
N ARG A 201 9.31 17.14 -1.90
CA ARG A 201 9.91 18.17 -2.76
C ARG A 201 9.85 17.84 -4.27
N VAL A 202 9.62 16.58 -4.65
CA VAL A 202 9.52 16.12 -6.06
C VAL A 202 8.15 15.48 -6.30
N LEU A 203 7.10 16.28 -6.14
CA LEU A 203 5.75 15.90 -6.54
C LEU A 203 5.71 15.61 -8.06
N PRO A 204 4.90 14.64 -8.50
CA PRO A 204 4.65 14.49 -9.92
C PRO A 204 4.02 15.77 -10.45
N LYS A 205 4.30 16.10 -11.71
CA LYS A 205 3.76 17.29 -12.36
C LYS A 205 2.98 16.90 -13.60
N ILE A 206 1.94 17.66 -13.85
CA ILE A 206 1.19 17.63 -15.09
C ILE A 206 1.06 19.06 -15.58
N ILE A 207 1.34 19.29 -16.85
CA ILE A 207 1.35 20.60 -17.48
C ILE A 207 0.51 20.48 -18.75
N GLY A 208 -0.65 21.13 -18.74
CA GLY A 208 -1.51 21.30 -19.91
C GLY A 208 -1.25 22.63 -20.61
N PRO A 209 -1.83 22.83 -21.80
CA PRO A 209 -1.83 24.13 -22.47
C PRO A 209 -2.60 25.16 -21.63
N GLU A 210 -2.11 26.41 -21.54
CA GLU A 210 -2.82 27.47 -20.80
C GLU A 210 -4.19 27.79 -21.44
N VAL A 211 -4.24 27.83 -22.78
CA VAL A 211 -5.43 28.09 -23.57
C VAL A 211 -5.55 27.03 -24.66
N TYR A 212 -6.77 26.56 -24.91
CA TYR A 212 -7.06 25.52 -25.89
C TYR A 212 -8.34 25.83 -26.66
N VAL A 213 -8.38 25.49 -27.95
CA VAL A 213 -9.55 25.79 -28.81
C VAL A 213 -10.48 24.59 -28.82
N ALA A 214 -11.77 24.81 -28.51
CA ALA A 214 -12.78 23.76 -28.40
C ALA A 214 -12.97 22.94 -29.69
N THR A 215 -12.61 23.48 -30.85
CA THR A 215 -12.76 22.81 -32.15
C THR A 215 -11.55 21.98 -32.56
N ASP A 216 -10.43 22.09 -31.84
CA ASP A 216 -9.20 21.37 -32.14
C ASP A 216 -9.27 19.91 -31.64
N GLU A 217 -8.26 19.12 -32.02
CA GLU A 217 -8.07 17.76 -31.51
C GLU A 217 -7.87 17.74 -30.00
N ALA A 218 -7.95 16.57 -29.35
CA ALA A 218 -7.90 16.50 -27.90
C ALA A 218 -6.56 17.00 -27.32
N PRO A 219 -6.58 17.75 -26.20
CA PRO A 219 -5.38 18.33 -25.63
C PRO A 219 -4.42 17.27 -25.10
N ALA A 220 -3.13 17.55 -25.24
CA ALA A 220 -2.05 16.77 -24.66
C ALA A 220 -1.45 17.46 -23.44
N PHE A 221 -1.03 16.67 -22.48
CA PHE A 221 -0.45 17.08 -21.22
C PHE A 221 0.96 16.52 -21.10
N TYR A 222 1.93 17.37 -20.78
CA TYR A 222 3.26 16.93 -20.41
C TYR A 222 3.27 16.50 -18.95
N ILE A 223 3.86 15.35 -18.66
CA ILE A 223 3.83 14.72 -17.36
C ILE A 223 5.26 14.43 -16.90
N GLU A 224 5.58 14.85 -15.68
CA GLU A 224 6.76 14.41 -14.93
C GLU A 224 6.29 13.47 -13.83
N ILE A 225 6.81 12.24 -13.83
CA ILE A 225 6.28 11.15 -13.00
C ILE A 225 6.95 11.14 -11.62
N GLY A 226 8.04 11.88 -11.48
CA GLY A 226 8.85 11.89 -10.27
C GLY A 226 9.51 10.52 -10.04
N PRO A 227 9.53 9.98 -8.81
CA PRO A 227 10.24 8.75 -8.49
C PRO A 227 9.50 7.45 -8.86
N ASN A 228 8.32 7.56 -9.48
CA ASN A 228 7.39 6.46 -9.70
C ASN A 228 7.44 5.94 -11.15
N SER A 229 6.75 4.83 -11.44
CA SER A 229 6.78 4.14 -12.75
C SER A 229 5.40 3.99 -13.39
N TYR A 230 4.34 4.31 -12.67
CA TYR A 230 2.97 4.27 -13.14
C TYR A 230 2.26 5.58 -12.86
N TYR A 231 1.28 5.92 -13.69
CA TYR A 231 0.48 7.13 -13.51
C TYR A 231 -0.97 6.96 -13.93
N ALA A 232 -1.80 7.88 -13.45
CA ALA A 232 -3.14 8.13 -13.92
C ALA A 232 -3.39 9.64 -13.95
N VAL A 233 -4.06 10.10 -15.00
CA VAL A 233 -4.56 11.47 -15.17
C VAL A 233 -6.04 11.54 -14.80
N GLU A 234 -6.40 12.61 -14.10
CA GLU A 234 -7.78 12.97 -13.79
C GLU A 234 -8.09 14.37 -14.30
N ILE A 235 -9.27 14.54 -14.90
CA ILE A 235 -9.78 15.81 -15.44
C ILE A 235 -11.15 16.08 -14.82
N ALA A 236 -11.40 17.31 -14.40
CA ALA A 236 -12.66 17.73 -13.80
C ALA A 236 -13.10 19.11 -14.30
N THR A 237 -14.41 19.35 -14.35
CA THR A 237 -14.97 20.68 -14.67
C THR A 237 -15.05 21.59 -13.45
N HIS A 238 -14.96 21.02 -12.25
CA HIS A 238 -14.87 21.73 -10.98
C HIS A 238 -13.85 21.04 -10.05
N THR A 239 -13.10 21.82 -9.27
CA THR A 239 -12.02 21.29 -8.41
C THR A 239 -12.52 20.33 -7.33
N ASP A 240 -13.72 20.57 -6.80
CA ASP A 240 -14.31 19.75 -5.72
C ASP A 240 -14.49 18.28 -6.14
N LEU A 241 -14.68 18.03 -7.44
CA LEU A 241 -14.85 16.69 -7.98
C LEU A 241 -13.60 15.82 -7.82
N PHE A 242 -12.42 16.37 -7.56
CA PHE A 242 -11.23 15.59 -7.23
C PHE A 242 -11.33 14.91 -5.86
N SER A 243 -12.08 15.49 -4.92
CA SER A 243 -12.27 14.92 -3.60
C SER A 243 -13.23 13.74 -3.65
N SER A 244 -12.89 12.67 -2.93
CA SER A 244 -13.77 11.52 -2.72
C SER A 244 -15.11 11.88 -2.08
N GLN A 245 -15.23 13.03 -1.40
CA GLN A 245 -16.48 13.50 -0.81
C GLN A 245 -17.56 13.81 -1.86
N TYR A 246 -17.15 14.19 -3.08
CA TYR A 246 -18.05 14.55 -4.18
C TYR A 246 -18.12 13.44 -5.24
N GLU A 247 -17.69 12.21 -4.92
CA GLU A 247 -17.67 11.08 -5.85
C GLU A 247 -19.08 10.78 -6.41
N ALA A 248 -20.12 10.93 -5.59
CA ALA A 248 -21.51 10.73 -6.00
C ALA A 248 -22.02 11.75 -7.04
N GLU A 249 -21.34 12.88 -7.21
CA GLU A 249 -21.69 13.95 -8.16
C GLU A 249 -20.93 13.81 -9.49
N ARG A 250 -19.94 12.91 -9.55
CA ARG A 250 -19.16 12.63 -10.75
C ARG A 250 -20.02 11.94 -11.80
N ASN A 251 -19.87 12.37 -13.03
CA ASN A 251 -20.46 11.76 -14.22
C ASN A 251 -19.57 12.02 -15.45
N PRO A 252 -19.79 11.33 -16.57
CA PRO A 252 -18.93 11.46 -17.74
C PRO A 252 -18.88 12.86 -18.39
N GLY A 253 -19.77 13.78 -18.00
CA GLY A 253 -19.79 15.17 -18.47
C GLY A 253 -19.05 16.15 -17.55
N ASN A 254 -18.63 15.74 -16.35
CA ASN A 254 -17.94 16.62 -15.41
C ASN A 254 -16.63 16.06 -14.83
N PHE A 255 -16.38 14.76 -14.96
CA PHE A 255 -15.20 14.12 -14.40
C PHE A 255 -14.71 12.97 -15.30
N TYR A 256 -13.40 12.81 -15.35
CA TYR A 256 -12.73 11.70 -16.00
C TYR A 256 -11.53 11.25 -15.17
N SER A 257 -11.38 9.93 -14.98
CA SER A 257 -10.20 9.30 -14.43
C SER A 257 -9.72 8.19 -15.35
N SER A 258 -8.47 8.28 -15.81
CA SER A 258 -7.81 7.19 -16.53
C SER A 258 -7.64 5.96 -15.63
N LEU A 259 -7.51 6.13 -14.31
CA LEU A 259 -7.43 5.00 -13.38
C LEU A 259 -8.71 4.16 -13.39
N GLU A 260 -9.88 4.81 -13.35
CA GLU A 260 -11.18 4.12 -13.35
C GLU A 260 -11.47 3.47 -14.70
N ARG A 261 -10.98 4.07 -15.79
CA ARG A 261 -11.32 3.64 -17.16
C ARG A 261 -10.34 2.64 -17.76
N GLU A 262 -9.06 2.89 -17.58
CA GLU A 262 -7.94 2.24 -18.26
C GLU A 262 -6.99 1.56 -17.26
N GLY A 263 -7.10 1.87 -15.97
CA GLY A 263 -6.16 1.46 -14.94
C GLY A 263 -4.94 2.37 -14.86
N LEU A 264 -3.91 1.90 -14.16
CA LEU A 264 -2.61 2.59 -14.11
C LEU A 264 -1.88 2.42 -15.44
N ILE A 265 -1.44 3.53 -16.01
CA ILE A 265 -0.65 3.56 -17.23
C ILE A 265 0.83 3.43 -16.85
N GLU A 266 1.52 2.46 -17.44
CA GLU A 266 2.97 2.30 -17.25
C GLU A 266 3.71 3.40 -18.02
N ALA A 267 4.72 3.98 -17.38
CA ALA A 267 5.57 4.96 -18.02
C ALA A 267 6.94 4.41 -18.38
N HIS A 268 7.39 4.78 -19.58
CA HIS A 268 8.69 4.42 -20.10
C HIS A 268 9.67 5.59 -19.98
N GLY A 269 9.87 6.09 -18.76
CA GLY A 269 10.78 7.20 -18.47
C GLY A 269 10.30 8.10 -17.33
N ALA A 270 11.14 9.07 -16.94
CA ALA A 270 10.82 10.04 -15.89
C ALA A 270 9.77 11.09 -16.30
N ALA A 271 9.53 11.23 -17.61
CA ALA A 271 8.53 12.11 -18.16
C ALA A 271 7.90 11.50 -19.44
N THR A 272 6.66 11.88 -19.73
CA THR A 272 5.91 11.42 -20.91
C THR A 272 4.85 12.45 -21.32
N THR A 273 4.14 12.19 -22.41
CA THR A 273 2.98 12.97 -22.84
C THR A 273 1.73 12.10 -22.76
N TYR A 274 0.67 12.65 -22.20
CA TYR A 274 -0.65 12.04 -22.15
C TYR A 274 -1.63 12.85 -23.00
N THR A 275 -2.26 12.21 -23.98
CA THR A 275 -3.30 12.87 -24.79
C THR A 275 -4.66 12.47 -24.25
N LEU A 276 -5.53 13.45 -23.96
CA LEU A 276 -6.87 13.18 -23.49
C LEU A 276 -7.63 12.34 -24.53
N PRO A 277 -8.35 11.27 -24.15
CA PRO A 277 -9.12 10.50 -25.11
C PRO A 277 -10.15 11.38 -25.82
N LYS A 278 -10.29 11.20 -27.14
CA LYS A 278 -11.12 12.06 -28.00
C LYS A 278 -12.56 12.18 -27.50
N GLU A 279 -13.16 11.07 -27.10
CA GLU A 279 -14.53 11.02 -26.58
C GLU A 279 -14.68 11.70 -25.21
N VAL A 280 -13.61 11.80 -24.42
CA VAL A 280 -13.62 12.60 -23.18
C VAL A 280 -13.57 14.07 -23.54
N TRP A 281 -12.68 14.46 -24.44
CA TRP A 281 -12.61 15.83 -24.94
C TRP A 281 -13.93 16.30 -25.54
N GLU A 282 -14.57 15.49 -26.37
CA GLU A 282 -15.87 15.81 -27.00
C GLU A 282 -16.97 16.13 -25.99
N ARG A 283 -16.95 15.49 -24.81
CA ARG A 283 -17.90 15.73 -23.72
C ARG A 283 -17.57 16.98 -22.91
N LEU A 284 -16.28 17.25 -22.69
CA LEU A 284 -15.82 18.28 -21.76
C LEU A 284 -15.50 19.63 -22.43
N ARG A 285 -15.27 19.67 -23.74
CA ARG A 285 -14.88 20.88 -24.50
C ARG A 285 -15.91 22.02 -24.52
N GLY A 286 -17.09 21.80 -23.96
CA GLY A 286 -18.14 22.82 -23.81
C GLY A 286 -17.94 23.73 -22.60
N GLU A 287 -17.10 23.33 -21.66
CA GLU A 287 -16.81 24.10 -20.44
C GLU A 287 -15.84 25.26 -20.72
N LYS A 288 -15.83 26.28 -19.86
CA LYS A 288 -14.85 27.37 -19.94
C LYS A 288 -13.47 26.95 -19.43
N ARG A 289 -13.43 26.00 -18.49
CA ARG A 289 -12.19 25.52 -17.86
C ARG A 289 -12.28 24.02 -17.60
N LEU A 290 -11.14 23.34 -17.77
CA LEU A 290 -10.96 21.99 -17.25
C LEU A 290 -9.76 21.98 -16.32
N TYR A 291 -10.00 21.51 -15.10
CA TYR A 291 -8.98 21.29 -14.08
C TYR A 291 -8.40 19.90 -14.25
N TYR A 292 -7.14 19.72 -13.90
CA TYR A 292 -6.46 18.45 -14.07
C TYR A 292 -5.47 18.17 -12.95
N ARG A 293 -5.25 16.88 -12.66
CA ARG A 293 -4.17 16.42 -11.79
C ARG A 293 -3.63 15.08 -12.27
N ILE A 294 -2.45 14.73 -11.78
CA ILE A 294 -1.85 13.42 -11.96
C ILE A 294 -1.71 12.71 -10.62
N ALA A 295 -1.93 11.41 -10.63
CA ALA A 295 -1.61 10.49 -9.57
C ALA A 295 -0.53 9.51 -10.07
N THR A 296 0.50 9.22 -9.27
CA THR A 296 1.59 8.32 -9.63
C THR A 296 1.79 7.24 -8.59
N SER A 297 2.27 6.08 -9.02
CA SER A 297 2.51 4.92 -8.15
C SER A 297 3.79 4.19 -8.53
N ALA A 298 4.45 3.59 -7.55
CA ALA A 298 5.61 2.74 -7.80
C ALA A 298 5.21 1.43 -8.52
N MET A 299 4.04 0.87 -8.18
CA MET A 299 3.47 -0.33 -8.80
C MET A 299 1.93 -0.35 -8.67
N PRO A 300 1.21 -1.17 -9.45
CA PRO A 300 -0.22 -1.36 -9.24
C PRO A 300 -0.55 -1.83 -7.81
N GLY A 301 -1.49 -1.15 -7.15
CA GLY A 301 -1.92 -1.46 -5.78
C GLY A 301 -1.07 -0.85 -4.66
N SER A 302 -0.02 -0.08 -4.95
CA SER A 302 0.70 0.71 -3.94
C SER A 302 0.11 2.10 -3.74
N ASN A 303 0.59 2.80 -2.71
CA ASN A 303 0.15 4.17 -2.40
C ASN A 303 0.33 5.12 -3.59
N MET A 304 -0.66 5.97 -3.82
CA MET A 304 -0.68 6.97 -4.88
C MET A 304 -0.12 8.29 -4.37
N LEU A 305 0.74 8.93 -5.16
CA LEU A 305 1.24 10.29 -4.95
C LEU A 305 0.59 11.22 -5.98
N TYR A 306 -0.09 12.28 -5.51
CA TYR A 306 -0.83 13.21 -6.36
C TYR A 306 -0.07 14.53 -6.56
N SER A 307 -0.16 15.12 -7.75
CA SER A 307 0.33 16.49 -8.00
C SER A 307 -0.47 17.54 -7.24
N THR A 308 -1.74 17.24 -6.97
CA THR A 308 -2.66 18.06 -6.18
C THR A 308 -3.54 17.13 -5.36
N THR A 309 -3.39 17.16 -4.03
CA THR A 309 -4.18 16.30 -3.13
C THR A 309 -5.62 16.78 -3.03
N ASP A 310 -6.50 15.95 -2.47
CA ASP A 310 -7.90 16.31 -2.21
C ASP A 310 -8.02 17.58 -1.36
N GLN A 311 -7.16 17.76 -0.35
CA GLN A 311 -7.15 18.96 0.49
C GLN A 311 -6.67 20.22 -0.27
N GLN A 312 -5.94 20.04 -1.36
CA GLN A 312 -5.38 21.11 -2.18
C GLN A 312 -6.13 21.29 -3.50
N ALA A 313 -7.26 20.62 -3.70
CA ALA A 313 -7.97 20.57 -4.98
C ALA A 313 -8.28 21.96 -5.57
N ALA A 314 -8.55 22.97 -4.72
CA ALA A 314 -8.76 24.35 -5.13
C ALA A 314 -7.56 24.98 -5.88
N ASN A 315 -6.36 24.42 -5.74
CA ASN A 315 -5.14 24.84 -6.42
C ASN A 315 -4.83 24.01 -7.67
N ALA A 316 -5.74 23.12 -8.10
CA ALA A 316 -5.50 22.29 -9.27
C ALA A 316 -5.27 23.17 -10.52
N PRO A 317 -4.26 22.87 -11.34
CA PRO A 317 -4.05 23.58 -12.59
C PRO A 317 -5.23 23.32 -13.54
N TRP A 318 -5.41 24.24 -14.49
CA TRP A 318 -6.52 24.19 -15.44
C TRP A 318 -6.12 24.73 -16.80
N ILE A 319 -6.87 24.33 -17.82
CA ILE A 319 -6.78 24.88 -19.18
C ILE A 319 -7.98 25.79 -19.41
N GLU A 320 -7.79 26.94 -20.06
CA GLU A 320 -8.90 27.74 -20.60
C GLU A 320 -9.37 27.16 -21.92
N ILE A 321 -10.68 27.06 -22.13
CA ILE A 321 -11.24 26.60 -23.40
C ILE A 321 -11.91 27.77 -24.11
N THR A 322 -11.46 28.01 -25.35
CA THR A 322 -11.93 29.09 -26.21
C THR A 322 -12.76 28.54 -27.37
N GLY A 323 -13.78 29.28 -27.80
CA GLY A 323 -14.68 28.85 -28.88
C GLY A 323 -15.72 27.79 -28.49
N GLY A 324 -15.83 27.44 -27.20
CA GLY A 324 -16.99 26.75 -26.63
C GLY A 324 -18.23 27.64 -26.63
N ARG A 325 -19.44 27.04 -26.64
CA ARG A 325 -20.78 27.66 -26.71
C ARG A 325 -20.79 29.19 -26.65
N GLN A 326 -21.11 29.85 -27.76
CA GLN A 326 -21.53 31.25 -27.75
C GLN A 326 -22.60 31.43 -26.68
N GLU A 327 -22.28 32.19 -25.63
CA GLU A 327 -23.26 32.67 -24.67
C GLU A 327 -24.31 33.48 -25.45
N ARG A 328 -25.54 32.94 -25.54
CA ARG A 328 -26.68 33.85 -25.50
C ARG A 328 -26.66 34.40 -24.09
N GLU A 329 -26.32 35.68 -23.95
CA GLU A 329 -26.61 36.44 -22.74
C GLU A 329 -28.13 36.40 -22.51
N GLU A 330 -28.59 35.39 -21.78
CA GLU A 330 -29.89 35.41 -21.13
C GLU A 330 -29.60 35.86 -19.70
N PHE A 331 -29.92 37.12 -19.41
CA PHE A 331 -29.88 37.67 -18.05
C PHE A 331 -30.78 36.82 -17.15
N ALA A 332 -30.19 35.83 -16.48
CA ALA A 332 -30.85 35.04 -15.46
C ALA A 332 -31.01 35.89 -14.20
N VAL A 333 -32.14 36.59 -14.12
CA VAL A 333 -32.62 37.18 -12.86
C VAL A 333 -32.86 36.04 -11.88
N SER A 334 -32.24 36.12 -10.70
CA SER A 334 -32.41 35.15 -9.61
C SER A 334 -33.89 35.05 -9.19
N PRO A 335 -34.46 33.85 -9.00
CA PRO A 335 -35.82 33.66 -8.50
C PRO A 335 -36.10 34.21 -7.08
N LEU A 336 -35.07 34.74 -6.40
CA LEU A 336 -35.19 35.36 -5.07
C LEU A 336 -35.51 36.88 -5.10
N ASP A 337 -35.49 37.55 -6.26
CA ASP A 337 -35.83 38.98 -6.37
C ASP A 337 -37.30 39.26 -6.78
N LEU A 338 -38.08 38.22 -7.06
CA LEU A 338 -39.47 38.34 -7.54
C LEU A 338 -40.52 38.50 -6.43
N GLN A 339 -40.13 38.44 -5.14
CA GLN A 339 -41.03 38.69 -4.01
C GLN A 339 -40.80 40.04 -3.31
N ALA A 340 -39.70 40.75 -3.61
CA ALA A 340 -39.40 42.06 -3.01
C ALA A 340 -39.90 43.26 -3.85
N THR A 341 -40.25 43.07 -5.12
CA THR A 341 -40.67 44.15 -6.03
C THR A 341 -42.18 44.24 -6.28
N ARG A 342 -43.00 43.33 -5.72
CA ARG A 342 -44.46 43.30 -5.92
C ARG A 342 -45.29 44.03 -4.85
N LYS A 343 -44.66 44.87 -4.00
CA LYS A 343 -45.36 45.71 -3.00
C LYS A 343 -44.98 47.19 -2.98
N ALA A 344 -44.26 47.68 -4.00
CA ALA A 344 -43.85 49.10 -4.07
C ALA A 344 -44.55 49.92 -5.18
N ASP A 345 -45.34 49.30 -6.07
CA ASP A 345 -45.89 49.98 -7.27
C ASP A 345 -47.43 50.05 -7.34
N GLU A 346 -48.15 49.82 -6.23
CA GLU A 346 -49.60 50.06 -6.16
C GLU A 346 -49.98 51.48 -5.64
N ASN A 347 -49.01 52.36 -5.39
CA ASN A 347 -49.26 53.69 -4.80
C ASN A 347 -48.87 54.90 -5.67
N LEU A 348 -48.56 54.74 -6.97
CA LEU A 348 -48.06 55.84 -7.80
C LEU A 348 -48.98 56.33 -8.93
N TRP A 349 -50.21 55.83 -9.09
CA TRP A 349 -51.15 56.35 -10.10
C TRP A 349 -52.62 56.46 -9.65
N ARG A 350 -52.86 57.05 -8.47
CA ARG A 350 -54.16 57.66 -8.13
C ARG A 350 -54.00 59.14 -7.82
N LYS A 351 -54.13 59.98 -8.85
CA LYS A 351 -54.85 61.26 -8.84
C LYS A 351 -55.06 61.75 -10.27
#